data_AF-X1VM96-F1
#
_entry.id   AF-X1VM96-F1
#
_cell.length_a   1.000
_cell.length_b   1.000
_cell.length_c   1.000
_cell.angle_alpha   90.00
_cell.angle_beta   90.00
_cell.angle_gamma   90.00
#
_symmetry.space_group_name_H-M   'P 1'
#
loop_
_entity.id
_entity.type
_entity.pdbx_description
1 polymer ?
#
loop_
_entity_poly.entity_id
_entity_poly.type
_entity_poly.pdbx_seq_one_letter_code
_entity_poly.pdbx_strand_id
1 'polypeptide(L)'
;LGEDEVAELYAIEILNPNAVPIEAVWVKLDDALEVDDEIFASGDWNTLMLPPWQRIRQKQVIRLGKPASTNLLQSTTLKYKKNCRPIVLAGTGDISADFSIILHSYVYKPAAFGIPGVFGTLDGVLTIVDSTRNRVLTLTKEDLAPDREGRRKRVSPDLWDKLPGGKTQTVPKIWPLLRFGWNAKATTINKDYGFHYDDDEVSEGRRNLFWEPKDNKIVIIEALGVRPDDNSNFTALKVAGEYMPSSRFHT
;
A
#
# COMPACT_ATOMS: atom_id res chain seq x y z
N LEU A 1 -12.77 -19.67 2.53
CA LEU A 1 -14.02 -18.86 2.55
C LEU A 1 -15.16 -19.77 2.17
N GLY A 2 -16.38 -19.52 2.65
CA GLY A 2 -17.58 -20.16 2.08
C GLY A 2 -17.75 -19.78 0.60
N GLU A 3 -18.53 -20.56 -0.15
CA GLU A 3 -18.67 -20.43 -1.61
C GLU A 3 -19.10 -19.02 -2.07
N ASP A 4 -19.94 -18.34 -1.27
CA ASP A 4 -20.44 -16.99 -1.55
C ASP A 4 -19.85 -15.90 -0.64
N GLU A 5 -18.86 -16.25 0.19
CA GLU A 5 -18.22 -15.29 1.08
C GLU A 5 -17.09 -14.54 0.37
N VAL A 6 -16.99 -13.26 0.65
CA VAL A 6 -15.88 -12.42 0.16
C VAL A 6 -15.16 -11.78 1.34
N ALA A 7 -13.88 -11.47 1.18
CA ALA A 7 -13.10 -10.91 2.27
C ALA A 7 -12.28 -9.71 1.83
N GLU A 8 -12.00 -8.83 2.80
CA GLU A 8 -11.01 -7.78 2.65
C GLU A 8 -9.97 -7.86 3.77
N LEU A 9 -8.69 -7.87 3.39
CA LEU A 9 -7.55 -7.75 4.28
C LEU A 9 -7.30 -6.27 4.55
N TYR A 10 -7.42 -5.87 5.82
CA TYR A 10 -7.22 -4.47 6.22
C TYR A 10 -5.90 -4.25 6.94
N ALA A 11 -5.33 -5.29 7.58
CA ALA A 11 -4.03 -5.18 8.22
C ALA A 11 -3.21 -6.47 8.19
N ILE A 12 -1.89 -6.30 8.21
CA ILE A 12 -0.90 -7.37 8.34
C ILE A 12 -0.09 -7.09 9.60
N GLU A 13 -0.02 -8.04 10.52
CA GLU A 13 0.80 -7.98 11.71
C GLU A 13 1.99 -8.94 11.59
N ILE A 14 3.20 -8.42 11.76
CA ILE A 14 4.45 -9.18 11.70
C ILE A 14 4.97 -9.36 13.12
N LEU A 15 5.08 -10.62 13.54
CA LEU A 15 5.63 -11.06 14.80
C LEU A 15 6.94 -11.81 14.54
N ASN A 16 8.04 -11.06 14.57
CA ASN A 16 9.39 -11.62 14.50
C ASN A 16 10.05 -11.52 15.88
N PRO A 17 10.13 -12.62 16.65
CA PRO A 17 10.72 -12.60 17.99
C PRO A 17 12.26 -12.53 17.96
N ASN A 18 12.89 -12.68 16.79
CA ASN A 18 14.33 -12.84 16.66
C ASN A 18 15.01 -11.64 16.00
N ALA A 19 16.29 -11.46 16.31
CA ALA A 19 17.15 -10.48 15.64
C ALA A 19 17.53 -10.91 14.20
N VAL A 20 17.16 -12.13 13.78
CA VAL A 20 17.42 -12.63 12.43
C VAL A 20 16.41 -11.99 11.46
N PRO A 21 16.86 -11.36 10.37
CA PRO A 21 16.01 -10.49 9.60
C PRO A 21 15.13 -11.30 8.66
N ILE A 22 13.83 -11.36 8.97
CA ILE A 22 12.84 -11.38 7.89
C ILE A 22 13.11 -10.10 7.11
N GLU A 23 13.48 -10.26 5.84
CA GLU A 23 13.83 -9.11 5.02
C GLU A 23 12.58 -8.38 4.57
N ALA A 24 11.61 -9.14 4.05
CA ALA A 24 10.38 -8.57 3.56
C ALA A 24 9.18 -9.50 3.72
N VAL A 25 8.00 -8.89 3.75
CA VAL A 25 6.69 -9.54 3.78
C VAL A 25 5.77 -8.86 2.76
N TRP A 26 5.05 -9.67 1.99
CA TRP A 26 3.97 -9.21 1.12
C TRP A 26 2.86 -10.24 1.03
N VAL A 27 1.80 -9.94 0.28
CA VAL A 27 0.62 -10.80 0.17
C VAL A 27 0.25 -10.97 -1.30
N LYS A 28 -0.01 -12.23 -1.69
CA LYS A 28 -0.56 -12.60 -2.99
C LYS A 28 -2.04 -12.92 -2.89
N LEU A 29 -2.87 -12.29 -3.72
CA LEU A 29 -4.33 -12.42 -3.72
C LEU A 29 -4.80 -13.25 -4.91
N ASP A 30 -5.55 -14.33 -4.68
CA ASP A 30 -6.22 -15.11 -5.74
C ASP A 30 -5.31 -15.42 -6.95
N ASP A 31 -4.01 -15.61 -6.69
CA ASP A 31 -2.94 -15.79 -7.69
C ASP A 31 -2.76 -14.63 -8.70
N ALA A 32 -3.22 -13.42 -8.37
CA ALA A 32 -2.93 -12.19 -9.09
C ALA A 32 -1.44 -11.84 -8.99
N LEU A 33 -0.83 -11.48 -10.11
CA LEU A 33 0.57 -11.04 -10.17
C LEU A 33 0.72 -9.53 -9.89
N GLU A 34 -0.35 -8.75 -10.07
CA GLU A 34 -0.27 -7.28 -10.12
C GLU A 34 -0.01 -6.60 -8.77
N VAL A 35 -0.24 -7.30 -7.64
CA VAL A 35 -0.10 -6.73 -6.29
C VAL A 35 1.31 -6.90 -5.72
N ASP A 36 2.07 -7.85 -6.26
CA ASP A 36 3.34 -8.32 -5.67
C ASP A 36 4.43 -7.22 -5.63
N ASP A 37 4.37 -6.22 -6.50
CA ASP A 37 5.37 -5.14 -6.58
C ASP A 37 4.96 -3.86 -5.82
N GLU A 38 3.69 -3.71 -5.43
CA GLU A 38 3.19 -2.48 -4.81
C GLU A 38 3.13 -2.53 -3.28
N ILE A 39 3.05 -3.74 -2.71
CA ILE A 39 3.04 -3.95 -1.27
C ILE A 39 4.26 -4.77 -0.90
N PHE A 40 5.31 -4.09 -0.50
CA PHE A 40 6.56 -4.69 -0.08
C PHE A 40 6.93 -4.09 1.28
N ALA A 41 6.62 -4.82 2.34
CA ALA A 41 6.90 -4.38 3.70
C ALA A 41 8.23 -4.94 4.18
N SER A 42 8.98 -4.18 4.97
CA SER A 42 10.15 -4.75 5.65
C SER A 42 9.68 -5.69 6.75
N GLY A 43 10.38 -6.81 6.92
CA GLY A 43 10.19 -7.71 8.07
C GLY A 43 11.10 -7.42 9.25
N ASP A 44 12.00 -6.43 9.12
CA ASP A 44 12.94 -6.06 10.17
C ASP A 44 12.24 -5.19 11.21
N TRP A 45 12.27 -5.65 12.47
CA TRP A 45 11.70 -4.98 13.64
C TRP A 45 12.30 -3.58 13.89
N ASN A 46 13.53 -3.36 13.44
CA ASN A 46 14.21 -2.08 13.56
C ASN A 46 13.82 -1.09 12.48
N THR A 47 13.17 -1.48 11.39
CA THR A 47 12.87 -0.51 10.33
C THR A 47 11.80 0.47 10.78
N LEU A 48 12.04 1.76 10.55
CA LEU A 48 11.12 2.83 10.89
C LEU A 48 9.98 2.97 9.87
N MET A 49 9.52 1.84 9.31
CA MET A 49 8.58 1.82 8.18
C MET A 49 7.16 2.25 8.54
N LEU A 50 6.80 2.15 9.82
CA LEU A 50 5.50 2.55 10.32
C LEU A 50 5.66 3.69 11.33
N PRO A 51 4.75 4.67 11.36
CA PRO A 51 4.74 5.66 12.42
C PRO A 51 4.61 4.99 13.79
N PRO A 52 5.15 5.58 14.87
CA PRO A 52 5.18 4.93 16.19
C PRO A 52 3.82 4.43 16.71
N TRP A 53 2.72 5.12 16.39
CA TRP A 53 1.37 4.69 16.80
C TRP A 53 0.85 3.43 16.08
N GLN A 54 1.45 3.04 14.95
CA GLN A 54 1.17 1.78 14.25
C GLN A 54 2.10 0.64 14.70
N ARG A 55 3.03 0.91 15.63
CA ARG A 55 3.89 -0.09 16.27
C ARG A 55 3.29 -0.47 17.62
N ILE A 56 2.42 -1.48 17.64
CA ILE A 56 1.85 -1.98 18.89
C ILE A 56 2.96 -2.75 19.61
N ARG A 57 3.74 -2.07 20.49
CA ARG A 57 4.82 -2.61 21.35
C ARG A 57 5.58 -3.80 20.73
N GLN A 58 6.67 -3.52 20.00
CA GLN A 58 7.56 -4.52 19.39
C GLN A 58 6.94 -5.35 18.25
N LYS A 59 5.80 -4.91 17.70
CA LYS A 59 5.10 -5.54 16.57
C LYS A 59 4.80 -4.51 15.49
N GLN A 60 4.95 -4.89 14.22
CA GLN A 60 4.62 -4.01 13.10
C GLN A 60 3.21 -4.33 12.58
N VAL A 61 2.33 -3.33 12.55
CA VAL A 61 0.97 -3.45 11.99
C VAL A 61 0.84 -2.57 10.77
N ILE A 62 0.87 -3.19 9.60
CA ILE A 62 0.67 -2.52 8.31
C ILE A 62 -0.82 -2.39 8.08
N ARG A 63 -1.30 -1.18 7.80
CA ARG A 63 -2.71 -0.94 7.42
C ARG A 63 -2.79 -0.59 5.95
N LEU A 64 -3.69 -1.25 5.23
CA LEU A 64 -3.80 -1.13 3.76
C LEU A 64 -4.93 -0.19 3.32
N GLY A 65 -5.80 0.21 4.25
CA GLY A 65 -6.93 1.11 3.97
C GLY A 65 -7.99 1.04 5.06
N LYS A 66 -9.18 1.57 4.75
CA LYS A 66 -10.36 1.53 5.60
C LYS A 66 -11.35 0.47 5.08
N PRO A 67 -11.70 -0.53 5.90
CA PRO A 67 -12.67 -1.55 5.53
C PRO A 67 -14.05 -0.94 5.29
N ALA A 68 -14.83 -1.58 4.41
CA ALA A 68 -16.19 -1.19 4.02
C ALA A 68 -16.38 0.29 3.63
N SER A 69 -15.31 0.95 3.15
CA SER A 69 -15.36 2.34 2.71
C SER A 69 -15.97 2.46 1.30
N THR A 70 -16.87 3.42 1.13
CA THR A 70 -17.35 3.85 -0.20
C THR A 70 -16.47 4.90 -0.87
N ASN A 71 -15.56 5.53 -0.11
CA ASN A 71 -14.55 6.41 -0.69
C ASN A 71 -13.45 5.55 -1.33
N LEU A 72 -13.26 5.71 -2.64
CA LEU A 72 -12.36 4.89 -3.45
C LEU A 72 -10.88 5.00 -3.03
N LEU A 73 -10.42 6.15 -2.51
CA LEU A 73 -9.05 6.32 -2.00
C LEU A 73 -8.84 5.69 -0.64
N GLN A 74 -9.90 5.55 0.16
CA GLN A 74 -9.82 4.92 1.47
C GLN A 74 -10.08 3.42 1.40
N SER A 75 -10.78 2.94 0.36
CA SER A 75 -11.19 1.54 0.19
C SER A 75 -10.07 0.65 -0.38
N THR A 76 -8.81 0.95 -0.10
CA THR A 76 -7.61 0.27 -0.65
C THR A 76 -7.26 -1.03 0.06
N THR A 77 -8.12 -1.51 0.97
CA THR A 77 -8.02 -2.87 1.53
C THR A 77 -7.95 -3.92 0.42
N LEU A 78 -7.17 -4.98 0.62
CA LEU A 78 -7.01 -6.02 -0.40
C LEU A 78 -8.20 -6.95 -0.42
N LYS A 79 -8.83 -7.09 -1.58
CA LYS A 79 -10.08 -7.83 -1.76
C LYS A 79 -9.79 -9.17 -2.43
N TYR A 80 -10.28 -10.23 -1.81
CA TYR A 80 -10.08 -11.60 -2.28
C TYR A 80 -11.31 -12.46 -2.04
N LYS A 81 -11.48 -13.48 -2.88
CA LYS A 81 -12.58 -14.46 -2.81
C LYS A 81 -12.13 -15.87 -2.48
N LYS A 82 -10.87 -16.22 -2.75
CA LYS A 82 -10.36 -17.59 -2.56
C LYS A 82 -9.14 -17.63 -1.66
N ASN A 83 -8.06 -16.99 -2.10
CA ASN A 83 -6.72 -17.11 -1.54
C ASN A 83 -6.17 -15.74 -1.15
N CYS A 84 -5.65 -15.67 0.06
CA CYS A 84 -4.83 -14.57 0.55
C CYS A 84 -3.59 -15.19 1.18
N ARG A 85 -2.47 -15.18 0.46
CA ARG A 85 -1.25 -15.90 0.84
C ARG A 85 -0.17 -14.91 1.27
N PRO A 86 0.28 -14.93 2.52
CA PRO A 86 1.47 -14.18 2.92
C PRO A 86 2.70 -14.84 2.30
N ILE A 87 3.63 -14.01 1.81
CA ILE A 87 4.92 -14.43 1.29
C ILE A 87 5.98 -13.69 2.09
N VAL A 88 7.06 -14.42 2.42
CA VAL A 88 8.13 -13.95 3.27
C VAL A 88 9.45 -14.21 2.58
N LEU A 89 10.31 -13.20 2.57
CA LEU A 89 11.68 -13.29 2.09
C LEU A 89 12.63 -13.34 3.27
N ALA A 90 13.47 -14.37 3.30
CA ALA A 90 14.62 -14.44 4.19
C ALA A 90 15.67 -13.42 3.72
N GLY A 91 16.29 -12.70 4.66
CA GLY A 91 17.40 -11.79 4.34
C GLY A 91 18.71 -12.49 4.01
N THR A 92 19.82 -11.85 4.36
CA THR A 92 21.18 -12.40 4.13
C THR A 92 21.46 -13.72 4.87
N GLY A 93 20.57 -14.17 5.76
CA GLY A 93 20.66 -15.44 6.46
C GLY A 93 19.35 -16.23 6.47
N ASP A 94 19.42 -17.48 6.90
CA ASP A 94 18.27 -18.37 6.97
C ASP A 94 17.25 -17.93 8.03
N ILE A 95 15.97 -18.16 7.76
CA ILE A 95 14.94 -18.08 8.80
C ILE A 95 14.99 -19.37 9.62
N SER A 96 15.80 -19.34 10.69
CA SER A 96 16.12 -20.51 11.52
C SER A 96 15.26 -20.65 12.77
N ALA A 97 14.32 -19.74 12.99
CA ALA A 97 13.46 -19.73 14.16
C ALA A 97 12.02 -19.29 13.80
N ASP A 98 11.08 -19.69 14.64
CA ASP A 98 9.66 -19.44 14.42
C ASP A 98 9.33 -17.95 14.40
N PHE A 99 8.47 -17.56 13.47
CA PHE A 99 7.88 -16.24 13.37
C PHE A 99 6.39 -16.40 13.04
N SER A 100 5.61 -15.32 13.17
CA SER A 100 4.19 -15.35 12.82
C SER A 100 3.81 -14.14 11.98
N ILE A 101 3.02 -14.40 10.94
CA ILE A 101 2.34 -13.37 10.16
C ILE A 101 0.85 -13.54 10.42
N ILE A 102 0.23 -12.51 10.97
CA ILE A 102 -1.21 -12.50 11.27
C ILE A 102 -1.88 -11.59 10.25
N LEU A 103 -2.83 -12.18 9.51
CA LEU A 103 -3.65 -11.48 8.54
C LEU A 103 -4.98 -11.10 9.17
N HIS A 104 -5.27 -9.81 9.21
CA HIS A 104 -6.51 -9.27 9.78
C HIS A 104 -7.47 -8.93 8.64
N SER A 105 -8.50 -9.75 8.49
CA SER A 105 -9.52 -9.60 7.44
C SER A 105 -10.93 -9.53 8.00
N TYR A 106 -11.79 -8.79 7.31
CA TYR A 106 -13.23 -8.94 7.46
C TYR A 106 -13.76 -9.92 6.42
N VAL A 107 -14.63 -10.83 6.84
CA VAL A 107 -15.35 -11.76 5.97
C VAL A 107 -16.81 -11.33 5.89
N TYR A 108 -17.29 -11.13 4.68
CA TYR A 108 -18.65 -10.70 4.39
C TYR A 108 -19.46 -11.83 3.80
N LYS A 109 -20.56 -12.16 4.47
CA LYS A 109 -21.59 -13.05 3.96
C LYS A 109 -22.49 -12.28 2.98
N PRO A 110 -23.16 -12.96 2.02
CA PRO A 110 -24.07 -12.32 1.09
C PRO A 110 -25.13 -11.43 1.75
N ALA A 111 -25.65 -11.85 2.90
CA ALA A 111 -26.64 -11.07 3.67
C ALA A 111 -26.10 -9.70 4.15
N ALA A 112 -24.79 -9.55 4.35
CA ALA A 112 -24.19 -8.30 4.85
C ALA A 112 -24.35 -7.13 3.87
N PHE A 113 -24.42 -7.40 2.57
CA PHE A 113 -24.60 -6.37 1.53
C PHE A 113 -26.00 -5.75 1.52
N GLY A 114 -26.98 -6.45 2.11
CA GLY A 114 -28.34 -5.94 2.29
C GLY A 114 -28.51 -5.07 3.53
N ILE A 115 -27.55 -5.06 4.47
CA ILE A 115 -27.67 -4.35 5.74
C ILE A 115 -27.35 -2.85 5.53
N PRO A 116 -28.30 -1.94 5.78
CA PRO A 116 -28.05 -0.51 5.71
C PRO A 116 -26.90 -0.10 6.64
N GLY A 117 -25.91 0.61 6.09
CA GLY A 117 -24.78 1.16 6.87
C GLY A 117 -23.54 0.25 6.93
N VAL A 118 -23.63 -1.02 6.53
CA VAL A 118 -22.44 -1.87 6.37
C VAL A 118 -21.70 -1.47 5.09
N PHE A 119 -22.44 -1.43 3.98
CA PHE A 119 -21.93 -0.91 2.72
C PHE A 119 -22.86 0.18 2.18
N GLY A 120 -22.27 1.23 1.59
CA GLY A 120 -23.02 2.32 0.98
C GLY A 120 -23.18 2.15 -0.53
N THR A 121 -23.60 3.24 -1.18
CA THR A 121 -23.60 3.35 -2.64
C THR A 121 -22.29 3.94 -3.11
N LEU A 122 -21.82 3.47 -4.27
CA LEU A 122 -20.64 4.00 -4.95
C LEU A 122 -21.08 5.05 -5.96
N ASP A 123 -20.33 6.14 -6.05
CA ASP A 123 -20.43 7.12 -7.12
C ASP A 123 -19.47 6.80 -8.28
N GLY A 124 -18.48 5.92 -8.05
CA GLY A 124 -17.45 5.59 -9.04
C GLY A 124 -16.55 6.78 -9.39
N VAL A 125 -16.65 7.89 -8.66
CA VAL A 125 -15.89 9.11 -8.94
C VAL A 125 -14.80 9.26 -7.90
N LEU A 126 -13.58 9.34 -8.39
CA LEU A 126 -12.40 9.63 -7.62
C LEU A 126 -12.03 11.10 -7.83
N THR A 127 -11.94 11.88 -6.74
CA THR A 127 -11.40 13.25 -6.79
C THR A 127 -10.18 13.36 -5.89
N ILE A 128 -9.05 13.73 -6.47
CA ILE A 128 -7.80 14.01 -5.78
C ILE A 128 -7.60 15.52 -5.80
N VAL A 129 -7.52 16.12 -4.61
CA VAL A 129 -7.29 17.55 -4.43
C VAL A 129 -5.91 17.75 -3.84
N ASP A 130 -5.05 18.42 -4.60
CA ASP A 130 -3.78 18.93 -4.11
C ASP A 130 -3.90 20.44 -3.93
N SER A 131 -4.25 20.84 -2.70
CA SER A 131 -4.41 22.25 -2.34
C SER A 131 -3.09 23.01 -2.38
N THR A 132 -1.96 22.35 -2.13
CA THR A 132 -0.63 23.00 -2.11
C THR A 132 -0.20 23.46 -3.49
N ARG A 133 -0.57 22.70 -4.53
CA ARG A 133 -0.29 23.03 -5.94
C ARG A 133 -1.51 23.59 -6.68
N ASN A 134 -2.62 23.79 -5.98
CA ASN A 134 -3.92 24.20 -6.56
C ASN A 134 -4.33 23.32 -7.76
N ARG A 135 -4.21 22.00 -7.62
CA ARG A 135 -4.56 21.02 -8.66
C ARG A 135 -5.71 20.14 -8.18
N VAL A 136 -6.65 19.91 -9.08
CA VAL A 136 -7.72 18.93 -8.87
C VAL A 136 -7.68 17.95 -10.03
N LEU A 137 -7.72 16.67 -9.70
CA LEU A 137 -7.86 15.60 -10.67
C LEU A 137 -9.11 14.80 -10.33
N THR A 138 -10.01 14.68 -11.30
CA THR A 138 -11.20 13.84 -11.19
C THR A 138 -11.10 12.72 -12.20
N LEU A 139 -11.31 11.49 -11.73
CA LEU A 139 -11.30 10.27 -12.52
C LEU A 139 -12.59 9.51 -12.26
N THR A 140 -13.13 8.88 -13.31
CA THR A 140 -14.30 8.02 -13.20
C THR A 140 -13.89 6.58 -13.40
N LYS A 141 -14.39 5.69 -12.53
CA LYS A 141 -14.28 4.25 -12.66
C LYS A 141 -15.61 3.71 -13.16
N GLU A 142 -15.74 3.56 -14.47
CA GLU A 142 -17.00 3.31 -15.19
C GLU A 142 -17.76 2.06 -14.71
N ASP A 143 -17.03 1.04 -14.27
CA ASP A 143 -17.62 -0.18 -13.71
C ASP A 143 -18.29 0.04 -12.35
N LEU A 144 -17.91 1.08 -11.60
CA LEU A 144 -18.50 1.48 -10.31
C LEU A 144 -19.40 2.72 -10.41
N ALA A 145 -19.34 3.45 -11.52
CA ALA A 145 -20.15 4.64 -11.78
C ALA A 145 -21.66 4.31 -11.85
N PRO A 146 -22.55 5.32 -11.70
CA PRO A 146 -23.98 5.15 -11.90
C PRO A 146 -24.30 4.52 -13.26
N ASP A 147 -25.39 3.77 -13.34
CA ASP A 147 -25.85 3.22 -14.62
C ASP A 147 -26.38 4.30 -15.57
N ARG A 148 -26.81 3.90 -16.78
CA ARG A 148 -27.32 4.82 -17.81
C ARG A 148 -28.55 5.60 -17.36
N GLU A 149 -29.28 5.08 -16.37
CA GLU A 149 -30.44 5.73 -15.75
C GLU A 149 -30.05 6.59 -14.53
N GLY A 150 -28.76 6.76 -14.25
CA GLY A 150 -28.24 7.57 -13.15
C GLY A 150 -28.34 6.92 -11.77
N ARG A 151 -28.64 5.61 -11.69
CA ARG A 151 -28.75 4.89 -10.41
C ARG A 151 -27.37 4.48 -9.94
N ARG A 152 -27.04 4.88 -8.71
CA ARG A 152 -25.77 4.51 -8.07
C ARG A 152 -25.68 3.00 -7.84
N LYS A 153 -24.50 2.43 -8.08
CA LYS A 153 -24.26 1.01 -7.82
C LYS A 153 -24.10 0.75 -6.33
N ARG A 154 -24.73 -0.32 -5.87
CA ARG A 154 -24.51 -0.86 -4.52
C ARG A 154 -23.33 -1.81 -4.55
N VAL A 155 -22.53 -1.80 -3.49
CA VAL A 155 -21.49 -2.82 -3.29
C VAL A 155 -22.16 -4.20 -3.23
N SER A 156 -21.60 -5.18 -3.92
CA SER A 156 -22.09 -6.57 -3.96
C SER A 156 -20.92 -7.55 -4.15
N PRO A 157 -21.12 -8.85 -3.90
CA PRO A 157 -20.12 -9.89 -4.18
C PRO A 157 -19.61 -9.89 -5.63
N ASP A 158 -20.47 -9.57 -6.60
CA ASP A 158 -20.13 -9.52 -8.02
C ASP A 158 -19.18 -8.36 -8.36
N LEU A 159 -19.30 -7.25 -7.63
CA LEU A 159 -18.44 -6.08 -7.81
C LEU A 159 -17.16 -6.16 -6.98
N TRP A 160 -17.03 -7.14 -6.08
CA TRP A 160 -15.96 -7.18 -5.08
C TRP A 160 -14.55 -7.05 -5.68
N ASP A 161 -14.27 -7.81 -6.73
CA ASP A 161 -12.93 -7.82 -7.37
C ASP A 161 -12.66 -6.57 -8.22
N LYS A 162 -13.70 -5.77 -8.50
CA LYS A 162 -13.62 -4.51 -9.26
C LYS A 162 -13.42 -3.29 -8.36
N LEU A 163 -13.63 -3.42 -7.07
CA LEU A 163 -13.37 -2.35 -6.11
C LEU A 163 -11.86 -2.08 -5.98
N PRO A 164 -11.43 -0.91 -5.45
CA PRO A 164 -10.03 -0.65 -5.12
C PRO A 164 -9.42 -1.78 -4.28
N GLY A 165 -8.17 -2.16 -4.54
CA GLY A 165 -7.55 -3.34 -3.92
C GLY A 165 -8.09 -4.71 -4.39
N GLY A 166 -9.00 -4.75 -5.36
CA GLY A 166 -9.51 -5.97 -5.99
C GLY A 166 -8.74 -6.39 -7.24
N LYS A 167 -8.74 -7.68 -7.54
CA LYS A 167 -7.93 -8.29 -8.62
C LYS A 167 -8.31 -7.84 -10.03
N THR A 168 -9.60 -7.68 -10.33
CA THR A 168 -10.11 -7.49 -11.70
C THR A 168 -10.58 -6.06 -11.97
N GLN A 169 -9.96 -5.10 -11.28
CA GLN A 169 -10.19 -3.68 -11.46
C GLN A 169 -10.00 -3.25 -12.92
N THR A 170 -10.97 -2.49 -13.43
CA THR A 170 -10.77 -1.70 -14.65
C THR A 170 -9.92 -0.44 -14.37
N VAL A 171 -9.32 0.15 -15.41
CA VAL A 171 -8.56 1.41 -15.26
C VAL A 171 -9.53 2.55 -14.92
N PRO A 172 -9.22 3.44 -13.95
CA PRO A 172 -7.99 3.46 -13.14
C PRO A 172 -7.95 2.37 -12.08
N LYS A 173 -6.83 1.64 -12.02
CA LYS A 173 -6.55 0.66 -10.95
C LYS A 173 -6.04 1.39 -9.73
N ILE A 174 -6.60 1.08 -8.57
CA ILE A 174 -6.26 1.70 -7.30
C ILE A 174 -5.76 0.60 -6.37
N TRP A 175 -4.49 0.68 -5.99
CA TRP A 175 -3.81 -0.26 -5.11
C TRP A 175 -3.21 0.48 -3.92
N PRO A 176 -3.18 -0.13 -2.72
CA PRO A 176 -2.37 0.41 -1.65
C PRO A 176 -0.89 0.30 -2.04
N LEU A 177 -0.10 1.29 -1.63
CA LEU A 177 1.33 1.33 -1.86
C LEU A 177 2.07 1.27 -0.53
N LEU A 178 2.99 0.33 -0.40
CA LEU A 178 3.94 0.26 0.69
C LEU A 178 5.28 -0.20 0.12
N ARG A 179 6.32 0.61 0.24
CA ARG A 179 7.67 0.27 -0.23
C ARG A 179 8.71 0.78 0.73
N PHE A 180 9.84 0.08 0.78
CA PHE A 180 11.01 0.48 1.54
C PHE A 180 12.28 0.25 0.72
N GLY A 181 13.34 0.96 1.07
CA GLY A 181 14.67 0.76 0.51
C GLY A 181 15.76 0.87 1.57
N TRP A 182 16.87 0.22 1.31
CA TRP A 182 18.12 0.39 2.06
C TRP A 182 19.19 0.89 1.10
N ASN A 183 20.09 1.71 1.64
CA ASN A 183 21.22 2.21 0.88
C ASN A 183 22.10 1.05 0.44
N ALA A 184 22.27 0.86 -0.87
CA ALA A 184 23.25 -0.07 -1.42
C ALA A 184 24.65 0.57 -1.60
N LYS A 185 24.73 1.91 -1.52
CA LYS A 185 25.98 2.69 -1.64
C LYS A 185 26.12 3.67 -0.47
N ALA A 186 27.36 4.07 -0.21
CA ALA A 186 27.63 5.11 0.79
C ALA A 186 26.98 6.44 0.39
N THR A 187 26.43 7.15 1.37
CA THR A 187 25.97 8.53 1.21
C THR A 187 27.17 9.44 0.92
N THR A 188 26.94 10.52 0.18
CA THR A 188 27.97 11.53 -0.11
C THR A 188 27.49 12.89 0.37
N ILE A 189 28.34 13.61 1.09
CA ILE A 189 28.04 14.96 1.59
C ILE A 189 27.61 15.87 0.43
N ASN A 190 26.56 16.65 0.63
CA ASN A 190 25.99 17.59 -0.34
C ASN A 190 25.45 16.97 -1.64
N LYS A 191 25.12 15.67 -1.64
CA LYS A 191 24.47 15.00 -2.77
C LYS A 191 23.15 14.36 -2.33
N ASP A 192 22.13 14.51 -3.18
CA ASP A 192 20.87 13.77 -3.00
C ASP A 192 21.15 12.26 -3.07
N TYR A 193 20.60 11.51 -2.12
CA TYR A 193 20.48 10.05 -2.21
C TYR A 193 19.02 9.74 -2.54
N GLY A 194 18.76 9.32 -3.78
CA GLY A 194 17.41 9.21 -4.35
C GLY A 194 16.73 7.85 -4.14
N PHE A 195 17.46 6.84 -3.66
CA PHE A 195 17.00 5.45 -3.62
C PHE A 195 16.60 4.93 -5.01
N HIS A 196 17.34 5.35 -6.03
CA HIS A 196 17.10 4.98 -7.42
C HIS A 196 17.79 3.66 -7.79
N TYR A 197 17.03 2.71 -8.33
CA TYR A 197 17.56 1.40 -8.71
C TYR A 197 18.59 1.49 -9.85
N ASP A 198 18.32 2.30 -10.89
CA ASP A 198 19.21 2.41 -12.05
C ASP A 198 20.55 3.10 -11.74
N ASP A 199 20.64 3.81 -10.60
CA ASP A 199 21.87 4.40 -10.07
C ASP A 199 22.59 3.48 -9.06
N ASP A 200 22.12 2.24 -8.91
CA ASP A 200 22.44 1.25 -7.86
C ASP A 200 22.47 1.83 -6.42
N GLU A 201 21.58 2.79 -6.13
CA GLU A 201 21.40 3.29 -4.76
C GLU A 201 20.55 2.33 -3.91
N VAL A 202 19.86 1.39 -4.55
CA VAL A 202 19.18 0.25 -3.92
C VAL A 202 19.53 -1.04 -4.65
N SER A 203 19.50 -2.17 -3.94
CA SER A 203 19.93 -3.46 -4.49
C SER A 203 18.95 -4.11 -5.45
N GLU A 204 17.66 -3.72 -5.43
CA GLU A 204 16.58 -4.39 -6.15
C GLU A 204 15.52 -3.39 -6.63
N GLY A 205 14.92 -3.65 -7.80
CA GLY A 205 13.91 -2.76 -8.38
C GLY A 205 12.66 -2.55 -7.49
N ARG A 206 12.30 -3.53 -6.65
CA ARG A 206 11.17 -3.42 -5.69
C ARG A 206 11.44 -2.42 -4.56
N ARG A 207 12.71 -2.07 -4.34
CA ARG A 207 13.17 -1.09 -3.35
C ARG A 207 13.31 0.31 -3.93
N ASN A 208 13.04 0.46 -5.22
CA ASN A 208 13.11 1.74 -5.89
C ASN A 208 12.05 2.69 -5.31
N LEU A 209 12.52 3.77 -4.69
CA LEU A 209 11.67 4.88 -4.21
C LEU A 209 11.74 6.08 -5.15
N PHE A 210 12.25 5.86 -6.37
CA PHE A 210 12.26 6.83 -7.44
C PHE A 210 11.09 6.56 -8.38
N TRP A 211 10.03 7.37 -8.28
CA TRP A 211 8.88 7.29 -9.16
C TRP A 211 8.96 8.38 -10.22
N GLU A 212 9.40 8.01 -11.42
CA GLU A 212 9.09 8.84 -12.57
C GLU A 212 7.67 8.55 -13.00
N PRO A 213 6.85 9.57 -13.31
CA PRO A 213 5.53 9.40 -13.90
C PRO A 213 5.64 8.97 -15.38
N LYS A 214 6.51 8.00 -15.67
CA LYS A 214 6.39 7.17 -16.84
C LYS A 214 5.17 6.24 -16.62
N ASP A 215 4.43 5.92 -17.67
CA ASP A 215 3.37 4.89 -17.67
C ASP A 215 1.97 5.26 -17.11
N ASN A 216 1.52 6.53 -17.18
CA ASN A 216 0.14 6.92 -16.79
C ASN A 216 -0.25 6.52 -15.34
N LYS A 217 0.73 6.42 -14.44
CA LYS A 217 0.53 6.13 -13.02
C LYS A 217 0.47 7.40 -12.20
N ILE A 218 -0.27 7.35 -11.09
CA ILE A 218 -0.30 8.39 -10.07
C ILE A 218 0.06 7.73 -8.75
N VAL A 219 1.02 8.32 -8.05
CA VAL A 219 1.44 7.90 -6.71
C VAL A 219 0.94 8.92 -5.70
N ILE A 220 0.22 8.45 -4.69
CA ILE A 220 -0.23 9.26 -3.55
C ILE A 220 0.56 8.80 -2.33
N ILE A 221 1.35 9.70 -1.75
CA ILE A 221 2.18 9.42 -0.58
C ILE A 221 1.55 10.11 0.63
N GLU A 222 1.03 9.33 1.57
CA GLU A 222 0.41 9.83 2.80
C GLU A 222 1.40 9.92 3.97
N ALA A 223 2.47 9.12 3.94
CA ALA A 223 3.50 9.10 4.96
C ALA A 223 4.86 8.74 4.35
N LEU A 224 5.92 9.34 4.89
CA LEU A 224 7.31 9.03 4.57
C LEU A 224 8.08 8.91 5.88
N GLY A 225 8.90 7.86 6.00
CA GLY A 225 9.78 7.63 7.13
C GLY A 225 11.19 7.35 6.65
N VAL A 226 12.18 7.97 7.29
CA VAL A 226 13.60 7.77 7.02
C VAL A 226 14.34 7.59 8.34
N ARG A 227 15.27 6.63 8.37
CA ARG A 227 16.31 6.58 9.40
C ARG A 227 17.49 7.41 8.87
N PRO A 228 17.84 8.53 9.49
CA PRO A 228 18.91 9.36 8.99
C PRO A 228 20.27 8.68 9.19
N ASP A 229 21.15 8.97 8.24
CA ASP A 229 22.58 8.68 8.28
C ASP A 229 23.34 9.92 8.76
N ASP A 230 24.59 9.77 9.21
CA ASP A 230 25.41 10.90 9.72
C ASP A 230 25.59 12.01 8.67
N ASN A 231 25.51 11.70 7.38
CA ASN A 231 25.58 12.67 6.29
C ASN A 231 24.21 13.25 5.88
N SER A 232 23.12 12.89 6.58
CA SER A 232 21.77 13.33 6.26
C SER A 232 21.45 14.69 6.88
N ASN A 233 21.13 15.68 6.04
CA ASN A 233 20.73 17.01 6.49
C ASN A 233 19.20 17.18 6.53
N PHE A 234 18.51 16.57 5.56
CA PHE A 234 17.06 16.55 5.50
C PHE A 234 16.55 15.41 4.62
N THR A 235 15.28 15.08 4.81
CA THR A 235 14.49 14.21 3.94
C THR A 235 13.39 15.03 3.26
N ALA A 236 13.16 14.78 1.98
CA ALA A 236 12.07 15.38 1.21
C ALA A 236 11.71 14.50 0.00
N LEU A 237 10.51 14.69 -0.53
CA LEU A 237 10.12 14.16 -1.84
C LEU A 237 10.54 15.15 -2.93
N LYS A 238 11.30 14.69 -3.92
CA LYS A 238 11.67 15.53 -5.07
C LYS A 238 10.63 15.35 -6.19
N VAL A 239 9.80 16.37 -6.40
CA VAL A 239 8.69 16.34 -7.36
C VAL A 239 8.91 17.41 -8.42
N ALA A 240 9.12 17.00 -9.67
CA ALA A 240 9.39 17.90 -10.79
C ALA A 240 10.56 18.88 -10.54
N GLY A 241 11.61 18.40 -9.87
CA GLY A 241 12.80 19.19 -9.53
C GLY A 241 12.71 19.93 -8.18
N GLU A 242 11.51 20.06 -7.61
CA GLU A 242 11.28 20.77 -6.35
C GLU A 242 11.24 19.82 -5.15
N TYR A 243 11.74 20.26 -3.99
CA TYR A 243 11.66 19.49 -2.75
C TYR A 243 10.36 19.77 -1.99
N MET A 244 9.65 18.70 -1.61
CA MET A 244 8.35 18.74 -0.96
C MET A 244 8.35 17.94 0.36
N PRO A 245 7.71 18.45 1.43
CA PRO A 245 7.17 19.80 1.57
C PRO A 245 8.29 20.86 1.60
N SER A 246 7.94 22.13 1.33
CA SER A 246 8.89 23.25 1.31
C SER A 246 9.61 23.41 2.66
N SER A 247 8.90 23.17 3.76
CA SER A 247 9.47 22.94 5.08
C SER A 247 10.04 21.50 5.12
N ARG A 248 11.26 21.34 4.57
CA ARG A 248 11.98 20.05 4.54
C ARG A 248 11.97 19.37 5.91
N PHE A 249 12.01 18.05 5.93
CA PHE A 249 12.12 17.29 7.18
C PHE A 249 13.59 17.19 7.58
N HIS A 250 14.08 18.14 8.36
CA HIS A 250 15.44 18.09 8.90
C HIS A 250 15.63 16.89 9.82
N THR A 251 16.77 16.25 9.69
CA THR A 251 17.12 14.98 10.31
C THR A 251 18.18 15.11 11.39
#